data_AF-A0A9E1GLD9-F1
#
_entry.id   AF-A0A9E1GLD9-F1
#
_cell.length_a   1.000
_cell.length_b   1.000
_cell.length_c   1.000
_cell.angle_alpha   90.00
_cell.angle_beta   90.00
_cell.angle_gamma   90.00
#
_symmetry.space_group_name_H-M   'P 1'
#
loop_
_entity.id
_entity.type
_entity.pdbx_description
1 polymer ?
#
loop_
_entity_poly.entity_id
_entity_poly.type
_entity_poly.pdbx_seq_one_letter_code
_entity_poly.pdbx_strand_id
1 'polypeptide(L)'
;MKLKKLLALALAGVLMLALLTGCSGGGTEEDRLVAVGVADLFKGNSQNVEVSYSVPALTRTIRPAFTPDWFLMTPEGIIDGLDENFPIAADLRLDGFLRDSLKAYEQSNFVSFVAFDSTGMSALQQVEQFSSGAPAIRVYGKGWSPSANTKLRVGVCHKTVAGREYCLVVVVRA
;
A
#
# COMPACT_ATOMS: atom_id res chain seq x y z
N MET A 1 8.81 -17.08 18.01
CA MET A 1 7.33 -17.04 18.23
C MET A 1 6.81 -15.85 19.07
N LYS A 2 7.65 -15.07 19.77
CA LYS A 2 7.17 -13.97 20.64
C LYS A 2 6.86 -12.64 19.91
N LEU A 3 7.61 -12.30 18.85
CA LEU A 3 7.41 -11.03 18.13
C LEU A 3 6.10 -11.00 17.32
N LYS A 4 5.75 -12.11 16.66
CA LYS A 4 4.47 -12.25 15.94
C LYS A 4 3.25 -12.07 16.85
N LYS A 5 3.31 -12.59 18.09
CA LYS A 5 2.25 -12.44 19.10
C LYS A 5 2.13 -11.00 19.62
N LEU A 6 3.25 -10.27 19.72
CA LEU A 6 3.26 -8.87 20.15
C LEU A 6 2.74 -7.93 19.06
N LEU A 7 3.12 -8.17 17.79
CA LEU A 7 2.57 -7.46 16.63
C LEU A 7 1.06 -7.66 16.52
N ALA A 8 0.59 -8.90 16.64
CA ALA A 8 -0.84 -9.21 16.61
C ALA A 8 -1.63 -8.52 17.74
N LEU A 9 -1.06 -8.43 18.95
CA LEU A 9 -1.73 -7.82 20.11
C LEU A 9 -1.76 -6.29 20.04
N ALA A 10 -0.68 -5.66 19.57
CA ALA A 10 -0.64 -4.21 19.34
C ALA A 10 -1.60 -3.81 18.20
N LEU A 11 -1.60 -4.57 17.11
CA LEU A 11 -2.47 -4.34 15.97
C LEU A 11 -3.95 -4.53 16.35
N ALA A 12 -4.29 -5.53 17.18
CA ALA A 12 -5.66 -5.73 17.68
C ALA A 12 -6.17 -4.54 18.53
N GLY A 13 -5.29 -3.91 19.31
CA GLY A 13 -5.63 -2.72 20.10
C GLY A 13 -5.92 -1.48 19.23
N VAL A 14 -5.18 -1.29 18.14
CA VAL A 14 -5.37 -0.16 17.22
C VAL A 14 -6.56 -0.39 16.27
N LEU A 15 -6.82 -1.64 15.86
CA LEU A 15 -8.00 -2.03 15.06
C LEU A 15 -9.32 -1.64 15.76
N MET A 16 -9.40 -1.87 17.07
CA MET A 16 -10.56 -1.49 17.89
C MET A 16 -10.78 0.03 17.96
N LEU A 17 -9.71 0.83 17.93
CA LEU A 17 -9.79 2.29 18.00
C LEU A 17 -10.18 2.91 16.64
N ALA A 18 -9.79 2.26 15.54
CA ALA A 18 -10.17 2.67 14.18
C ALA A 18 -11.69 2.51 13.93
N LEU A 19 -12.29 1.43 14.43
CA LEU A 19 -13.74 1.17 14.36
C LEU A 19 -14.58 2.25 15.07
N LEU A 20 -14.03 2.89 16.11
CA LEU A 20 -14.74 3.92 16.91
C LEU A 20 -14.66 5.33 16.30
N THR A 21 -13.77 5.55 15.33
CA THR A 21 -13.49 6.88 14.77
C THR A 21 -13.86 6.94 13.29
N GLY A 22 -15.10 6.59 12.97
CA GLY A 22 -15.68 6.68 11.63
C GLY A 22 -15.67 8.10 11.06
N CYS A 23 -14.53 8.53 10.52
CA CYS A 23 -14.41 9.70 9.67
C CYS A 23 -14.34 9.22 8.22
N SER A 24 -15.39 9.58 7.47
CA SER A 24 -15.68 9.22 6.08
C SER A 24 -14.59 9.66 5.11
N GLY A 25 -13.66 8.76 4.83
CA GLY A 25 -12.56 8.97 3.89
C GLY A 25 -12.63 8.07 2.67
N GLY A 26 -13.78 7.98 1.99
CA GLY A 26 -13.93 7.40 0.63
C GLY A 26 -13.56 5.93 0.38
N GLY A 27 -12.93 5.24 1.34
CA GLY A 27 -12.61 3.80 1.30
C GLY A 27 -13.55 2.97 2.18
N THR A 28 -13.47 1.66 2.04
CA THR A 28 -14.21 0.70 2.89
C THR A 28 -13.61 0.65 4.30
N GLU A 29 -14.34 0.06 5.26
CA GLU A 29 -13.78 -0.18 6.60
C GLU A 29 -12.52 -1.06 6.52
N GLU A 30 -12.51 -2.05 5.63
CA GLU A 30 -11.36 -2.92 5.41
C GLU A 30 -10.14 -2.16 4.88
N ASP A 31 -10.32 -1.26 3.89
CA ASP A 31 -9.26 -0.37 3.41
C ASP A 31 -8.62 0.41 4.57
N ARG A 32 -9.46 0.96 5.45
CA ARG A 32 -9.00 1.71 6.62
C ARG A 32 -8.21 0.83 7.58
N LEU A 33 -8.70 -0.37 7.90
CA LEU A 33 -8.01 -1.30 8.81
C LEU A 33 -6.65 -1.73 8.27
N VAL A 34 -6.56 -2.05 6.98
CA VAL A 34 -5.29 -2.38 6.32
C VAL A 34 -4.36 -1.17 6.32
N ALA A 35 -4.86 0.02 6.01
CA ALA A 35 -4.06 1.25 6.00
C ALA A 35 -3.48 1.57 7.39
N VAL A 36 -4.28 1.38 8.45
CA VAL A 36 -3.85 1.51 9.84
C VAL A 36 -2.74 0.51 10.18
N GLY A 37 -2.93 -0.76 9.87
CA GLY A 37 -1.94 -1.80 10.14
C GLY A 37 -0.63 -1.59 9.37
N VAL A 38 -0.71 -1.22 8.10
CA VAL A 38 0.47 -0.82 7.30
C VAL A 38 1.15 0.38 7.94
N ALA A 39 0.41 1.41 8.34
CA ALA A 39 1.00 2.58 8.98
C ALA A 39 1.74 2.24 10.28
N ASP A 40 1.22 1.30 11.08
CA ASP A 40 1.86 0.86 12.32
C ASP A 40 3.19 0.14 12.05
N LEU A 41 3.31 -0.61 10.95
CA LEU A 41 4.60 -1.19 10.52
C LEU A 41 5.66 -0.12 10.24
N PHE A 42 5.26 1.03 9.68
CA PHE A 42 6.17 2.14 9.39
C PHE A 42 6.46 3.05 10.59
N LYS A 43 5.49 3.21 11.51
CA LYS A 43 5.67 3.99 12.73
C LYS A 43 6.66 3.32 13.69
N GLY A 44 6.63 1.99 13.80
CA GLY A 44 7.41 1.29 14.82
C GLY A 44 7.13 1.87 16.22
N ASN A 45 8.17 2.36 16.90
CA ASN A 45 8.06 3.01 18.22
C ASN A 45 8.01 4.55 18.16
N SER A 46 8.01 5.15 16.96
CA SER A 46 8.08 6.60 16.79
C SER A 46 6.73 7.27 17.05
N GLN A 47 6.64 8.06 18.12
CA GLN A 47 5.39 8.74 18.51
C GLN A 47 5.13 10.05 17.73
N ASN A 48 6.14 10.61 17.06
CA ASN A 48 6.08 11.95 16.45
C ASN A 48 5.77 11.95 14.94
N VAL A 49 5.16 10.87 14.41
CA VAL A 49 4.82 10.78 12.99
C VAL A 49 3.36 11.16 12.79
N GLU A 50 3.13 12.23 12.03
CA GLU A 50 1.80 12.61 11.57
C GLU A 50 1.35 11.63 10.47
N VAL A 51 0.23 10.93 10.70
CA VAL A 51 -0.25 9.88 9.79
C VAL A 51 -1.55 10.32 9.13
N SER A 52 -1.60 10.19 7.81
CA SER A 52 -2.83 10.38 7.03
C SER A 52 -3.15 9.14 6.22
N TYR A 53 -4.43 8.77 6.16
CA TYR A 53 -4.90 7.55 5.50
C TYR A 53 -5.48 7.81 4.12
N SER A 54 -4.90 8.77 3.39
CA SER A 54 -5.43 9.20 2.09
C SER A 54 -4.32 9.51 1.09
N VAL A 55 -4.44 8.85 -0.07
CA VAL A 55 -3.66 9.13 -1.27
C VAL A 55 -4.67 9.23 -2.43
N PRO A 56 -5.20 10.44 -2.74
CA PRO A 56 -6.32 10.57 -3.68
C PRO A 56 -6.06 9.98 -5.08
N ALA A 57 -4.82 10.05 -5.57
CA ALA A 57 -4.41 9.48 -6.85
C ALA A 57 -4.56 7.95 -6.92
N LEU A 58 -4.43 7.26 -5.78
CA LEU A 58 -4.62 5.81 -5.71
C LEU A 58 -6.04 5.42 -6.13
N THR A 59 -7.05 6.03 -5.50
CA THR A 59 -8.46 5.72 -5.79
C THR A 59 -8.93 6.29 -7.13
N ARG A 60 -8.45 7.48 -7.51
CA ARG A 60 -8.94 8.22 -8.68
C ARG A 60 -8.26 7.85 -10.00
N THR A 61 -7.00 7.43 -9.98
CA THR A 61 -6.19 7.23 -11.19
C THR A 61 -5.63 5.82 -11.27
N ILE A 62 -4.94 5.36 -10.23
CA ILE A 62 -4.25 4.06 -10.24
C ILE A 62 -5.25 2.89 -10.20
N ARG A 63 -6.23 2.94 -9.28
CA ARG A 63 -7.24 1.88 -9.13
C ARG A 63 -8.02 1.64 -10.43
N PRO A 64 -8.56 2.66 -11.13
CA PRO A 64 -9.20 2.43 -12.43
C PRO A 64 -8.31 1.75 -13.46
N ALA A 65 -7.02 2.12 -13.54
CA ALA A 65 -6.08 1.58 -14.52
C ALA A 65 -5.55 0.18 -14.19
N PHE A 66 -5.55 -0.22 -12.92
CA PHE A 66 -4.98 -1.51 -12.47
C PHE A 66 -5.59 -2.71 -13.21
N THR A 67 -4.75 -3.62 -13.71
CA THR A 67 -5.12 -4.95 -14.21
C THR A 67 -4.19 -5.99 -13.56
N PRO A 68 -4.66 -7.23 -13.34
CA PRO A 68 -3.79 -8.33 -12.89
C PRO A 68 -2.57 -8.56 -13.79
N ASP A 69 -2.61 -8.14 -15.05
CA ASP A 69 -1.49 -8.27 -15.98
C ASP A 69 -0.28 -7.40 -15.61
N TRP A 70 -0.43 -6.49 -14.62
CA TRP A 70 0.71 -5.76 -14.05
C TRP A 70 1.68 -6.67 -13.29
N PHE A 71 1.28 -7.89 -12.93
CA PHE A 71 2.15 -8.82 -12.24
C PHE A 71 3.02 -9.61 -13.22
N LEU A 72 4.32 -9.69 -12.91
CA LEU A 72 5.21 -10.69 -13.50
C LEU A 72 4.86 -12.07 -12.95
N MET A 73 4.82 -13.06 -13.83
CA MET A 73 4.58 -14.45 -13.47
C MET A 73 5.81 -15.29 -13.80
N THR A 74 6.22 -16.16 -12.89
CA THR A 74 7.17 -17.23 -13.22
C THR A 74 6.52 -18.21 -14.20
N PRO A 75 7.30 -19.08 -14.89
CA PRO A 75 6.74 -20.13 -15.73
C PRO A 75 5.76 -21.06 -15.00
N GLU A 76 5.89 -21.19 -13.68
CA GLU A 76 5.03 -21.97 -12.79
C GLU A 76 3.74 -21.22 -12.38
N GLY A 77 3.55 -19.99 -12.86
CA GLY A 77 2.37 -19.17 -12.58
C GLY A 77 2.39 -18.50 -11.20
N ILE A 78 3.57 -18.29 -10.61
CA ILE A 78 3.75 -17.60 -9.33
C ILE A 78 4.02 -16.13 -9.58
N ILE A 79 3.44 -15.24 -8.78
CA ILE A 79 3.73 -13.81 -8.85
C ILE A 79 5.17 -13.55 -8.39
N ASP A 80 6.00 -13.02 -9.29
CA ASP A 80 7.43 -12.71 -9.06
C ASP A 80 7.65 -11.22 -8.73
N GLY A 81 6.74 -10.35 -9.18
CA GLY A 81 6.86 -8.91 -8.99
C GLY A 81 5.81 -8.12 -9.75
N LEU A 82 6.01 -6.80 -9.84
CA LEU A 82 5.25 -5.94 -10.74
C LEU A 82 6.12 -5.65 -11.97
N ASP A 83 5.52 -5.74 -13.15
CA ASP A 83 6.18 -5.42 -14.42
C ASP A 83 6.23 -3.90 -14.60
N GLU A 84 7.33 -3.28 -14.16
CA GLU A 84 7.59 -1.84 -14.35
C GLU A 84 7.49 -1.42 -15.83
N ASN A 85 7.75 -2.33 -16.77
CA ASN A 85 7.68 -2.11 -18.20
C ASN A 85 6.33 -2.50 -18.82
N PHE A 86 5.31 -2.79 -18.01
CA PHE A 86 3.99 -3.12 -18.52
C PHE A 86 3.44 -1.94 -19.36
N PRO A 87 2.96 -2.18 -20.60
CA PRO A 87 2.49 -1.12 -21.47
C PRO A 87 1.11 -0.58 -21.01
N ILE A 88 1.05 0.69 -20.63
CA ILE A 88 -0.19 1.39 -20.29
C ILE A 88 -0.78 2.09 -21.52
N ALA A 89 0.09 2.68 -22.34
CA ALA A 89 -0.21 3.26 -23.65
C ALA A 89 1.00 3.10 -24.58
N ALA A 90 0.91 3.58 -25.83
CA ALA A 90 1.97 3.43 -26.84
C ALA A 90 3.37 3.75 -26.29
N ASP A 91 3.52 4.94 -25.68
CA ASP A 91 4.78 5.46 -25.14
C ASP A 91 4.78 5.60 -23.60
N LEU A 92 3.87 4.91 -22.90
CA LEU A 92 3.75 4.95 -21.45
C LEU A 92 3.86 3.55 -20.85
N ARG A 93 4.76 3.40 -19.89
CA ARG A 93 4.99 2.18 -19.12
C ARG A 93 4.47 2.35 -17.68
N LEU A 94 4.30 1.24 -16.96
CA LEU A 94 3.73 1.25 -15.62
C LEU A 94 4.51 2.14 -14.65
N ASP A 95 5.84 2.09 -14.69
CA ASP A 95 6.69 2.93 -13.84
C ASP A 95 6.43 4.43 -14.10
N GLY A 96 6.38 4.86 -15.37
CA GLY A 96 6.08 6.22 -15.79
C GLY A 96 4.68 6.65 -15.39
N PHE A 97 3.68 5.79 -15.62
CA PHE A 97 2.30 6.02 -15.20
C PHE A 97 2.18 6.24 -13.68
N LEU A 98 2.88 5.44 -12.87
CA LEU A 98 2.88 5.57 -11.42
C LEU A 98 3.60 6.86 -10.97
N ARG A 99 4.72 7.22 -11.61
CA ARG A 99 5.42 8.49 -11.37
C ARG A 99 4.49 9.68 -11.64
N ASP A 100 3.86 9.73 -12.81
CA ASP A 100 2.96 10.81 -13.17
C ASP A 100 1.75 10.89 -12.24
N SER A 101 1.17 9.73 -11.89
CA SER A 101 0.02 9.66 -10.98
C SER A 101 0.36 10.14 -9.56
N LEU A 102 1.59 9.89 -9.09
CA LEU A 102 2.04 10.22 -7.74
C LEU A 102 2.97 11.45 -7.70
N LYS A 103 2.97 12.26 -8.77
CA LYS A 103 3.86 13.41 -8.93
C LYS A 103 3.81 14.41 -7.77
N ALA A 104 2.64 14.55 -7.13
CA ALA A 104 2.47 15.39 -5.94
C ALA A 104 3.38 15.01 -4.75
N TYR A 105 3.94 13.79 -4.77
CA TYR A 105 4.82 13.24 -3.74
C TYR A 105 6.27 13.08 -4.23
N GLU A 106 6.65 13.62 -5.39
CA GLU A 106 8.00 13.49 -5.95
C GLU A 106 9.09 14.03 -4.99
N GLN A 107 8.75 15.03 -4.19
CA GLN A 107 9.68 15.62 -3.24
C GLN A 107 9.79 14.83 -1.93
N SER A 108 8.91 13.85 -1.71
CA SER A 108 8.93 12.98 -0.53
C SER A 108 10.16 12.07 -0.51
N ASN A 109 10.58 11.66 0.69
CA ASN A 109 11.77 10.85 0.87
C ASN A 109 11.59 9.43 0.34
N PHE A 110 10.36 8.93 0.35
CA PHE A 110 10.00 7.60 -0.13
C PHE A 110 8.55 7.56 -0.62
N VAL A 111 8.33 6.99 -1.81
CA VAL A 111 7.01 6.67 -2.34
C VAL A 111 7.05 5.28 -2.95
N SER A 112 6.16 4.39 -2.51
CA SER A 112 6.04 3.04 -3.03
C SER A 112 4.60 2.72 -3.36
N PHE A 113 4.40 2.05 -4.49
CA PHE A 113 3.17 1.35 -4.81
C PHE A 113 3.37 -0.14 -4.54
N VAL A 114 2.38 -0.80 -3.96
CA VAL A 114 2.38 -2.23 -3.63
C VAL A 114 1.03 -2.80 -4.06
N ALA A 115 1.03 -4.01 -4.63
CA ALA A 115 -0.19 -4.71 -4.98
C ALA A 115 -0.05 -6.21 -4.72
N PHE A 116 -1.14 -6.85 -4.30
CA PHE A 116 -1.20 -8.30 -4.13
C PHE A 116 -2.65 -8.79 -4.20
N ASP A 117 -2.82 -10.07 -4.53
CA ASP A 117 -4.11 -10.76 -4.45
C ASP A 117 -4.54 -10.88 -2.97
N SER A 118 -5.70 -10.31 -2.63
CA SER A 118 -6.29 -10.32 -1.30
C SER A 118 -7.53 -11.22 -1.20
N THR A 119 -7.81 -12.02 -2.22
CA THR A 119 -9.03 -12.84 -2.31
C THR A 119 -9.20 -13.72 -1.07
N GLY A 120 -10.27 -13.47 -0.31
CA GLY A 120 -10.60 -14.21 0.91
C GLY A 120 -9.69 -13.92 2.11
N MET A 121 -8.81 -12.91 2.03
CA MET A 121 -7.97 -12.48 3.15
C MET A 121 -8.71 -11.50 4.04
N SER A 122 -8.61 -11.69 5.36
CA SER A 122 -8.95 -10.65 6.33
C SER A 122 -7.96 -9.48 6.28
N ALA A 123 -8.37 -8.30 6.76
CA ALA A 123 -7.49 -7.14 6.91
C ALA A 123 -6.14 -7.46 7.59
N LEU A 124 -6.14 -8.31 8.64
CA LEU A 124 -4.91 -8.74 9.31
C LEU A 124 -3.98 -9.53 8.38
N GLN A 125 -4.53 -10.50 7.65
CA GLN A 125 -3.76 -11.30 6.69
C GLN A 125 -3.19 -10.43 5.56
N GLN A 126 -3.92 -9.40 5.14
CA GLN A 126 -3.41 -8.43 4.16
C GLN A 126 -2.22 -7.63 4.70
N VAL A 127 -2.27 -7.20 5.97
CA VAL A 127 -1.12 -6.54 6.63
C VAL A 127 0.07 -7.49 6.77
N GLU A 128 -0.18 -8.76 7.09
CA GLU A 128 0.86 -9.80 7.13
C GLU A 128 1.48 -10.04 5.75
N GLN A 129 0.66 -10.14 4.71
CA GLN A 129 1.08 -10.29 3.32
C GLN A 129 1.95 -9.10 2.88
N PHE A 130 1.50 -7.88 3.17
CA PHE A 130 2.27 -6.67 2.92
C PHE A 130 3.65 -6.74 3.61
N SER A 131 3.69 -7.11 4.89
CA SER A 131 4.92 -7.18 5.68
C SER A 131 5.88 -8.28 5.23
N SER A 132 5.37 -9.29 4.52
CA SER A 132 6.15 -10.45 4.06
C SER A 132 6.87 -10.21 2.72
N GLY A 133 6.75 -9.00 2.15
CA GLY A 133 7.42 -8.63 0.90
C GLY A 133 6.52 -8.77 -0.32
N ALA A 134 5.29 -8.26 -0.26
CA ALA A 134 4.40 -8.19 -1.41
C ALA A 134 5.04 -7.41 -2.58
N PRO A 135 4.68 -7.73 -3.84
CA PRO A 135 5.19 -7.03 -5.03
C PRO A 135 5.05 -5.51 -4.93
N ALA A 136 6.14 -4.81 -5.20
CA ALA A 136 6.23 -3.37 -4.99
C ALA A 136 7.08 -2.68 -6.07
N ILE A 137 6.68 -1.47 -6.45
CA ILE A 137 7.46 -0.54 -7.26
C ILE A 137 7.83 0.66 -6.39
N ARG A 138 9.13 0.96 -6.30
CA ARG A 138 9.61 2.20 -5.68
C ARG A 138 9.47 3.34 -6.70
N VAL A 139 8.43 4.14 -6.53
CA VAL A 139 8.09 5.23 -7.46
C VAL A 139 9.02 6.43 -7.28
N TYR A 140 9.23 6.89 -6.04
CA TYR A 140 10.17 7.96 -5.73
C TYR A 140 11.01 7.61 -4.50
N GLY A 141 12.23 8.14 -4.44
CA GLY A 141 13.05 8.07 -3.22
C GLY A 141 14.37 8.82 -3.36
N LYS A 142 14.71 9.62 -2.35
CA LYS A 142 15.94 10.43 -2.33
C LYS A 142 17.08 9.83 -1.49
N GLY A 143 16.88 8.64 -0.94
CA GLY A 143 17.79 8.00 0.02
C GLY A 143 17.20 7.93 1.43
N TRP A 144 17.77 7.07 2.29
CA TRP A 144 17.23 6.78 3.61
C TRP A 144 17.77 7.74 4.68
N SER A 145 16.88 8.55 5.25
CA SER A 145 17.13 9.24 6.53
C SER A 145 15.98 8.94 7.51
N PRO A 146 16.21 8.14 8.56
CA PRO A 146 15.18 7.83 9.56
C PRO A 146 14.61 9.07 10.24
N SER A 147 15.45 10.08 10.47
CA SER A 147 15.11 11.31 11.20
C SER A 147 14.40 12.37 10.37
N ALA A 148 14.36 12.22 9.04
CA ALA A 148 13.72 13.20 8.15
C ALA A 148 12.20 13.00 8.01
N ASN A 149 11.67 11.81 8.32
CA ASN A 149 10.29 11.45 7.99
C ASN A 149 9.34 11.75 9.16
N THR A 150 8.76 12.95 9.15
CA THR A 150 7.76 13.37 10.15
C THR A 150 6.33 13.12 9.69
N LYS A 151 6.12 12.84 8.41
CA LYS A 151 4.81 12.60 7.81
C LYS A 151 4.77 11.24 7.11
N LEU A 152 3.70 10.50 7.39
CA LEU A 152 3.38 9.23 6.75
C LEU A 152 2.01 9.34 6.09
N ARG A 153 1.92 8.95 4.82
CA ARG A 153 0.64 8.73 4.15
C ARG A 153 0.52 7.30 3.71
N VAL A 154 -0.60 6.66 4.02
CA VAL A 154 -0.93 5.31 3.56
C VAL A 154 -2.28 5.37 2.87
N GLY A 155 -2.29 5.13 1.57
CA GLY A 155 -3.52 4.89 0.82
C GLY A 155 -3.72 3.41 0.63
N VAL A 156 -4.94 2.92 0.85
CA VAL A 156 -5.35 1.55 0.51
C VAL A 156 -6.63 1.62 -0.29
N CYS A 157 -6.74 0.81 -1.33
CA CYS A 157 -8.01 0.51 -1.97
C CYS A 157 -8.03 -0.93 -2.51
N HIS A 158 -9.16 -1.60 -2.38
CA HIS A 158 -9.40 -2.86 -3.10
C HIS A 158 -9.89 -2.64 -4.53
N LYS A 159 -9.58 -3.60 -5.41
CA LYS A 159 -10.17 -3.74 -6.73
C LYS A 159 -10.46 -5.20 -7.05
N THR A 160 -11.67 -5.49 -7.49
CA THR A 160 -12.06 -6.81 -7.98
C THR A 160 -11.91 -6.88 -9.50
N VAL A 161 -11.24 -7.91 -10.00
CA VAL A 161 -11.11 -8.21 -11.44
C VAL A 161 -11.34 -9.70 -11.64
N ALA A 162 -12.30 -10.07 -12.50
CA ALA A 162 -12.63 -11.46 -12.83
C ALA A 162 -12.82 -12.37 -11.60
N GLY A 163 -13.46 -11.86 -10.54
CA GLY A 163 -13.74 -12.61 -9.30
C GLY A 163 -12.57 -12.71 -8.32
N ARG A 164 -11.40 -12.15 -8.63
CA ARG A 164 -10.27 -12.00 -7.70
C ARG A 164 -10.24 -10.59 -7.13
N GLU A 165 -9.96 -10.47 -5.85
CA GLU A 165 -9.77 -9.19 -5.17
C GLU A 165 -8.28 -8.87 -5.04
N TYR A 166 -7.92 -7.62 -5.25
CA TYR A 166 -6.56 -7.14 -5.14
C TYR A 166 -6.51 -5.95 -4.17
N CYS A 167 -5.59 -6.02 -3.22
CA CYS A 167 -5.29 -4.91 -2.32
C CYS A 167 -4.18 -4.06 -2.93
N LEU A 168 -4.48 -2.78 -3.15
CA LEU A 168 -3.54 -1.81 -3.70
C LEU A 168 -3.15 -0.84 -2.58
N VAL A 169 -1.85 -0.65 -2.37
CA VAL A 169 -1.33 0.19 -1.28
C VAL A 169 -0.35 1.21 -1.85
N VAL A 170 -0.47 2.46 -1.41
CA VAL A 170 0.56 3.49 -1.62
C VAL A 170 1.07 3.97 -0.29
N VAL A 171 2.39 3.94 -0.11
CA VAL A 171 3.08 4.47 1.06
C VAL A 171 3.92 5.68 0.66
N VAL A 172 3.71 6.79 1.36
CA VAL A 172 4.49 8.03 1.21
C VAL A 172 5.13 8.39 2.54
N ARG A 173 6.44 8.62 2.57
CA ARG A 173 7.15 9.17 3.73
C ARG A 173 7.82 10.49 3.36
N ALA A 174 7.56 11.52 4.14
CA ALA A 174 8.08 12.87 3.95
C ALA A 174 8.59 13.46 5.27
#